data_AF-A0A3M2DBS4-F1
#
_entry.id   AF-A0A3M2DBS4-F1
#
_cell.length_a   1.000
_cell.length_b   1.000
_cell.length_c   1.000
_cell.angle_alpha   90.00
_cell.angle_beta   90.00
_cell.angle_gamma   90.00
#
_symmetry.space_group_name_H-M   'P 1'
#
loop_
_entity.id
_entity.type
_entity.pdbx_description
1 polymer ?
#
loop_
_entity_poly.entity_id
_entity_poly.type
_entity_poly.pdbx_seq_one_letter_code
_entity_poly.pdbx_strand_id
1 'polypeptide(L)'
;MSHHEIPDLDTNRLRQFGLMLGGVLALVFGVLLPWSWGLENIPNFWWIGAGLLVVAWALVAADSMRGLYRGWMHVAMWIGDVVNMMILSIVYFLVVTPMGIIMRALGKDPMHREPDPGAKTYRVMSKISPRNHFGRPF
;
A
#
# COMPACT_ATOMS: atom_id res chain seq x y z
N MET A 1 8.73 0.60 -12.39
CA MET A 1 9.77 0.62 -11.34
C MET A 1 9.98 2.06 -10.96
N SER A 2 9.21 2.57 -10.00
CA SER A 2 9.39 3.92 -9.46
C SER A 2 10.62 3.89 -8.55
N HIS A 3 11.67 4.62 -8.92
CA HIS A 3 12.81 4.87 -8.04
C HIS A 3 12.32 5.71 -6.85
N HIS A 4 11.76 5.04 -5.83
CA HIS A 4 11.55 5.65 -4.53
C HIS A 4 12.91 5.71 -3.84
N GLU A 5 13.68 6.74 -4.17
CA GLU A 5 14.86 7.08 -3.39
C GLU A 5 14.40 7.38 -1.97
N ILE A 6 14.95 6.65 -1.00
CA ILE A 6 14.68 6.90 0.41
C ILE A 6 15.19 8.31 0.70
N PRO A 7 14.32 9.29 1.00
CA PRO A 7 14.76 10.65 1.21
C PRO A 7 15.70 10.70 2.40
N ASP A 8 16.88 11.29 2.20
CA ASP A 8 17.81 11.53 3.29
C ASP A 8 17.17 12.51 4.26
N LEU A 9 16.87 12.00 5.46
CA LEU A 9 16.14 12.75 6.47
C LEU A 9 17.09 13.65 7.27
N ASP A 10 16.65 14.89 7.51
CA ASP A 10 17.28 15.80 8.47
C ASP A 10 17.32 15.19 9.88
N THR A 11 18.30 15.60 10.67
CA THR A 11 18.50 15.12 12.05
C THR A 11 17.24 15.26 12.93
N ASN A 12 16.43 16.31 12.71
CA ASN A 12 15.15 16.49 13.41
C ASN A 12 14.09 15.44 13.01
N ARG A 13 14.01 15.06 11.73
CA ARG A 13 13.08 14.01 11.28
C ARG A 13 13.51 12.63 11.79
N LEU A 14 14.82 12.39 11.91
CA LEU A 14 15.33 11.17 12.53
C LEU A 14 14.98 11.05 14.01
N ARG A 15 15.08 12.16 14.75
CA ARG A 15 14.60 12.24 16.14
C ARG A 15 13.11 11.93 16.21
N GLN A 16 12.31 12.53 15.33
CA GLN A 16 10.87 12.27 15.29
C GLN A 16 10.56 10.80 14.98
N PHE A 17 11.28 10.17 14.06
CA PHE A 17 11.16 8.73 13.78
C PHE A 17 11.46 7.90 15.02
N GLY A 18 12.55 8.18 15.73
CA GLY A 18 12.90 7.45 16.95
C GLY A 18 11.92 7.68 18.11
N LEU A 19 11.40 8.90 18.25
CA LEU A 19 10.34 9.23 19.21
C LEU A 19 9.04 8.50 18.87
N MET A 20 8.65 8.44 17.60
CA MET A 20 7.49 7.67 17.15
C MET A 20 7.70 6.17 17.38
N LEU A 21 8.85 5.62 17.01
CA LEU A 21 9.15 4.21 17.17
C LEU A 21 9.15 3.80 18.64
N GLY A 22 9.91 4.51 19.48
CA GLY A 22 10.01 4.22 20.91
C GLY A 22 8.70 4.50 21.66
N GLY A 23 7.98 5.55 21.27
CA GLY A 23 6.65 5.88 21.81
C GLY A 23 5.61 4.82 21.47
N VAL A 24 5.54 4.36 20.22
CA VAL A 24 4.68 3.26 19.81
C VAL A 24 5.08 1.97 20.52
N LEU A 25 6.38 1.68 20.66
CA LEU A 25 6.84 0.49 21.38
C LEU A 25 6.38 0.50 22.84
N ALA A 26 6.60 1.61 23.56
CA ALA A 26 6.23 1.74 24.96
C ALA A 26 4.71 1.77 25.16
N LEU A 27 3.97 2.49 24.32
CA LEU A 27 2.53 2.66 24.48
C LEU A 27 1.78 1.42 24.05
N VAL A 28 2.07 0.88 22.86
CA VAL A 28 1.33 -0.28 22.33
C VAL A 28 1.75 -1.55 23.05
N PHE A 29 3.04 -1.87 23.13
CA PHE A 29 3.48 -3.13 23.73
C PHE A 29 3.61 -3.07 25.25
N GLY A 30 3.90 -1.89 25.81
CA GLY A 30 4.04 -1.73 27.26
C GLY A 30 2.74 -1.46 28.01
N VAL A 31 1.74 -0.84 27.37
CA VAL A 31 0.51 -0.40 28.06
C VAL A 31 -0.76 -0.95 27.39
N LEU A 32 -0.93 -0.74 26.09
CA LEU A 32 -2.21 -1.00 25.42
C LEU A 32 -2.50 -2.50 25.24
N LEU A 33 -1.51 -3.28 24.76
CA LEU A 33 -1.59 -4.74 24.62
C LEU A 33 -1.91 -5.48 25.93
N PRO A 34 -1.15 -5.25 27.02
CA PRO A 34 -1.39 -5.97 28.26
C PRO A 34 -2.73 -5.59 28.89
N TRP A 35 -3.15 -4.32 28.73
CA TRP A 35 -4.47 -3.87 29.18
C TRP A 35 -5.62 -4.49 28.37
N SER A 36 -5.49 -4.58 27.04
CA SER A 36 -6.57 -5.06 26.18
C SER A 36 -6.73 -6.58 26.16
N TRP A 37 -5.62 -7.33 26.33
CA TRP A 37 -5.63 -8.79 26.24
C TRP A 37 -5.39 -9.51 27.58
N GLY A 38 -5.29 -8.78 28.69
CA GLY A 38 -5.12 -9.38 30.03
C GLY A 38 -3.81 -10.15 30.21
N LEU A 39 -2.77 -9.81 29.44
CA LEU A 39 -1.43 -10.38 29.57
C LEU A 39 -0.65 -9.71 30.70
N GLU A 40 -1.18 -9.75 31.92
CA GLU A 40 -0.53 -9.23 33.13
C GLU A 40 0.77 -9.98 33.46
N ASN A 41 0.92 -11.21 32.96
CA ASN A 41 2.08 -12.07 33.19
C ASN A 41 3.25 -11.84 32.23
N ILE A 42 3.10 -11.02 31.18
CA ILE A 42 4.26 -10.61 30.39
C ILE A 42 4.94 -9.47 31.13
N PRO A 43 6.26 -9.53 31.37
CA PRO A 43 6.96 -8.46 32.07
C PRO A 43 7.04 -7.21 31.17
N ASN A 44 5.97 -6.41 31.18
CA ASN A 44 5.78 -5.19 30.37
C ASN A 44 6.86 -4.14 30.63
N PHE A 45 7.52 -4.19 31.79
CA PHE A 45 8.64 -3.33 32.15
C PHE A 45 9.77 -3.40 31.12
N TRP A 46 10.04 -4.56 30.51
CA TRP A 46 11.07 -4.68 29.47
C TRP A 46 10.71 -3.90 28.21
N TRP A 47 9.43 -3.91 27.82
CA TRP A 47 8.95 -3.17 26.65
C TRP A 47 8.88 -1.66 26.89
N ILE A 48 8.44 -1.25 28.08
CA ILE A 48 8.46 0.15 28.50
C ILE A 48 9.91 0.65 28.57
N GLY A 49 10.81 -0.12 29.19
CA GLY A 49 12.24 0.19 29.29
C GLY A 49 12.92 0.25 27.92
N ALA A 50 12.63 -0.70 27.03
CA ALA A 50 13.14 -0.70 25.66
C ALA A 50 12.63 0.52 24.88
N GLY A 51 11.36 0.86 24.98
CA GLY A 51 10.81 2.06 24.35
C GLY A 51 11.44 3.35 24.88
N LEU A 52 11.65 3.45 26.20
CA LEU A 52 12.31 4.60 26.82
C LEU A 52 13.78 4.71 26.41
N LEU A 53 14.49 3.58 26.30
CA LEU A 53 15.87 3.52 25.81
C LEU A 53 15.95 3.95 24.35
N VAL A 54 15.00 3.53 23.50
CA VAL A 54 14.93 3.97 22.10
C VAL A 54 14.65 5.46 22.00
N VAL A 55 13.77 6.01 22.84
CA VAL A 55 13.52 7.46 22.94
C VAL A 55 14.78 8.21 23.38
N ALA A 56 15.47 7.73 24.41
CA ALA A 56 16.72 8.33 24.90
C ALA A 56 17.82 8.27 23.84
N TRP A 57 17.96 7.15 23.13
CA TRP A 57 18.89 6.99 22.03
C TRP A 57 18.56 7.98 20.89
N ALA A 58 17.27 8.12 20.52
CA ALA A 58 16.85 9.07 19.50
C ALA A 58 17.25 10.52 19.85
N LEU A 59 17.21 10.90 21.13
CA LEU A 59 17.61 12.23 21.59
C LEU A 59 19.13 12.42 21.60
N VAL A 60 19.89 11.43 22.07
CA VAL A 60 21.36 11.52 22.25
C VAL A 60 22.13 11.30 20.95
N ALA A 61 21.77 10.29 20.17
CA ALA A 61 22.51 9.87 18.98
C ALA A 61 21.59 9.66 17.78
N ALA A 62 20.85 10.72 17.42
CA ALA A 62 19.99 10.75 16.24
C ALA A 62 20.73 10.33 14.97
N ASP A 63 22.00 10.73 14.78
CA ASP A 63 22.73 10.44 13.55
C ASP A 63 23.01 8.94 13.33
N SER A 64 23.16 8.18 14.42
CA SER A 64 23.31 6.72 14.36
C SER A 64 22.03 6.01 13.90
N MET A 65 20.85 6.64 14.05
CA MET A 65 19.59 6.09 13.56
C MET A 65 19.45 6.16 12.03
N ARG A 66 20.36 6.84 11.31
CA ARG A 66 20.32 6.90 9.83
C ARG A 66 20.46 5.53 9.19
N GLY A 67 21.31 4.67 9.74
CA GLY A 67 21.48 3.29 9.26
C GLY A 67 20.21 2.47 9.48
N LEU A 68 19.65 2.53 10.69
CA LEU A 68 18.43 1.82 11.06
C LEU A 68 17.22 2.29 10.23
N TYR A 69 17.06 3.61 10.04
CA TYR A 69 15.99 4.18 9.24
C TYR A 69 16.04 3.68 7.79
N ARG A 70 17.22 3.67 7.17
CA ARG A 70 17.39 3.18 5.79
C ARG A 70 17.04 1.70 5.67
N GLY A 71 17.48 0.87 6.61
CA GLY A 71 17.13 -0.55 6.65
C GLY A 71 15.63 -0.78 6.84
N TRP A 72 15.02 -0.07 7.79
CA TRP A 72 13.59 -0.12 8.05
C TRP A 72 12.77 0.30 6.83
N MET A 73 13.20 1.36 6.12
CA MET A 73 12.50 1.85 4.94
C MET A 73 12.57 0.86 3.77
N HIS A 74 13.67 0.13 3.60
CA HIS A 74 13.74 -0.95 2.59
C HIS A 74 12.67 -2.02 2.85
N VAL A 75 12.52 -2.43 4.11
CA VAL A 75 11.49 -3.39 4.50
C VAL A 75 10.10 -2.82 4.26
N ALA A 76 9.86 -1.57 4.64
CA ALA A 76 8.58 -0.90 4.43
C ALA A 76 8.21 -0.80 2.93
N MET A 77 9.18 -0.49 2.06
CA MET A 77 8.95 -0.47 0.61
C MET A 77 8.59 -1.85 0.07
N TRP A 78 9.31 -2.89 0.48
CA TRP A 78 9.02 -4.26 0.05
C TRP A 78 7.63 -4.72 0.50
N ILE A 79 7.25 -4.40 1.74
CA ILE A 79 5.89 -4.64 2.24
C ILE A 79 4.87 -3.86 1.40
N GLY A 80 5.17 -2.60 1.07
CA GLY A 80 4.31 -1.77 0.23
C GLY A 80 4.03 -2.40 -1.14
N ASP A 81 5.06 -2.93 -1.80
CA ASP A 81 4.93 -3.63 -3.08
C ASP A 81 4.03 -4.87 -2.97
N VAL A 82 4.24 -5.67 -1.92
CA VAL A 82 3.42 -6.87 -1.65
C VAL A 82 1.97 -6.47 -1.37
N VAL A 83 1.74 -5.45 -0.56
CA VAL A 83 0.40 -4.95 -0.23
C VAL A 83 -0.31 -4.43 -1.47
N ASN A 84 0.36 -3.67 -2.33
CA ASN A 84 -0.24 -3.17 -3.55
C ASN A 84 -0.64 -4.33 -4.49
N MET A 85 0.25 -5.32 -4.65
CA MET A 85 -0.05 -6.54 -5.41
C MET A 85 -1.21 -7.34 -4.80
N MET A 86 -1.26 -7.46 -3.47
CA MET A 86 -2.32 -8.14 -2.75
C MET A 86 -3.67 -7.43 -2.94
N ILE A 87 -3.73 -6.10 -2.76
CA ILE A 87 -4.96 -5.32 -2.94
C ILE A 87 -5.47 -5.47 -4.37
N LEU A 88 -4.59 -5.30 -5.37
CA LEU A 88 -4.98 -5.43 -6.77
C LEU A 88 -5.49 -6.84 -7.08
N SER A 89 -4.84 -7.87 -6.53
CA SER A 89 -5.26 -9.27 -6.67
C SER A 89 -6.64 -9.50 -6.05
N ILE A 90 -6.86 -9.02 -4.83
CA ILE A 90 -8.16 -9.14 -4.14
C ILE A 90 -9.26 -8.46 -4.96
N VAL A 91 -9.04 -7.23 -5.42
CA VAL A 91 -10.02 -6.51 -6.25
C VAL A 91 -10.30 -7.27 -7.54
N TYR A 92 -9.27 -7.80 -8.19
CA TYR A 92 -9.44 -8.56 -9.43
C TYR A 92 -10.26 -9.84 -9.21
N PHE A 93 -9.98 -10.60 -8.15
CA PHE A 93 -10.66 -11.87 -7.89
C PHE A 93 -12.04 -11.70 -7.25
N LEU A 94 -12.28 -10.65 -6.46
CA LEU A 94 -13.57 -10.42 -5.79
C LEU A 94 -14.54 -9.54 -6.57
N VAL A 95 -14.05 -8.70 -7.48
CA VAL A 95 -14.91 -7.76 -8.22
C VAL A 95 -14.87 -8.07 -9.71
N VAL A 96 -13.68 -8.01 -10.33
CA VAL A 96 -13.57 -8.11 -11.80
C VAL A 96 -13.93 -9.51 -12.29
N THR A 97 -13.39 -10.54 -11.65
CA THR A 97 -13.61 -11.96 -12.01
C THR A 97 -15.08 -12.35 -11.90
N PRO A 98 -15.78 -12.16 -10.76
CA PRO A 98 -17.19 -12.53 -10.67
C PRO A 98 -18.05 -11.68 -11.60
N MET A 99 -17.72 -10.41 -11.83
CA MET A 99 -18.43 -9.61 -12.82
C MET A 99 -18.32 -10.24 -14.22
N GLY A 100 -17.14 -10.69 -14.62
CA GLY A 100 -16.94 -11.42 -15.88
C GLY A 100 -17.71 -12.75 -15.95
N ILE A 101 -17.75 -13.52 -14.85
CA ILE A 101 -18.54 -14.76 -14.76
C ILE A 101 -20.02 -14.46 -14.91
N ILE A 102 -20.54 -13.43 -14.24
CA ILE A 102 -21.94 -13.01 -14.32
C ILE A 102 -22.29 -12.57 -15.74
N MET A 103 -21.44 -11.78 -16.39
CA MET A 103 -21.65 -11.36 -17.78
C MET A 103 -21.68 -12.56 -18.74
N ARG A 104 -20.76 -13.52 -18.55
CA ARG A 104 -20.74 -14.77 -19.32
C ARG A 104 -21.99 -15.62 -19.08
N ALA A 105 -22.47 -15.71 -17.84
CA ALA A 105 -23.72 -16.42 -17.51
C ALA A 105 -24.96 -15.75 -18.12
N LEU A 106 -24.96 -14.41 -18.21
CA LEU A 106 -26.02 -13.62 -18.87
C LEU A 106 -25.91 -13.63 -20.40
N GLY A 107 -24.96 -14.35 -20.99
CA GLY A 107 -24.74 -14.40 -22.44
C GLY A 107 -24.27 -13.07 -23.05
N LYS A 108 -23.81 -12.13 -22.22
CA LYS A 108 -23.29 -10.83 -22.68
C LYS A 108 -21.79 -10.96 -22.90
N ASP A 109 -21.38 -10.97 -24.16
CA ASP A 109 -19.97 -10.85 -24.55
C ASP A 109 -19.66 -9.42 -25.05
N PRO A 110 -19.26 -8.50 -24.17
CA PRO A 110 -18.96 -7.12 -24.55
C PRO A 110 -17.71 -7.01 -25.44
N MET A 111 -16.88 -8.05 -25.52
CA MET A 111 -15.65 -8.04 -26.30
C MET A 111 -15.77 -8.83 -27.61
N HIS A 112 -16.92 -9.46 -27.89
CA HIS A 112 -17.12 -10.34 -29.06
C HIS A 112 -15.91 -11.27 -29.28
N ARG A 113 -15.56 -12.02 -28.24
CA ARG A 113 -14.36 -12.85 -28.18
C ARG A 113 -14.46 -14.11 -29.03
N GLU A 114 -15.69 -14.54 -29.35
CA GLU A 114 -15.90 -15.65 -30.27
C GLU A 114 -15.73 -15.18 -31.74
N PRO A 115 -14.79 -15.78 -32.49
CA PRO A 115 -14.63 -15.46 -33.90
C PRO A 115 -15.83 -16.00 -34.69
N ASP A 116 -16.62 -15.08 -35.26
CA ASP A 116 -17.74 -15.41 -36.16
C ASP A 116 -17.22 -15.99 -37.49
N PRO A 117 -17.46 -17.28 -37.81
CA PRO A 117 -16.98 -17.91 -39.04
C PRO A 117 -17.65 -17.37 -40.32
N GLY A 118 -18.80 -16.69 -40.19
CA GLY A 118 -19.53 -16.09 -41.31
C GLY A 118 -19.13 -14.63 -41.60
N ALA A 119 -18.30 -14.03 -40.75
CA ALA A 119 -17.93 -12.62 -40.89
C ALA A 119 -16.92 -12.41 -42.02
N LYS A 120 -17.31 -11.64 -43.05
CA LYS A 120 -16.41 -11.20 -44.13
C LYS A 120 -15.25 -10.33 -43.64
N THR A 121 -15.45 -9.61 -42.52
CA THR A 121 -14.40 -8.81 -41.86
C THR A 121 -14.82 -8.45 -40.44
N TYR A 122 -13.87 -8.42 -39.49
CA TYR A 122 -14.09 -7.94 -38.12
C TYR A 122 -13.87 -6.43 -37.96
N ARG A 123 -13.61 -5.71 -39.05
CA ARG A 123 -13.39 -4.26 -39.00
C ARG A 123 -14.69 -3.54 -38.69
N VAL A 124 -14.76 -2.91 -37.51
CA VAL A 124 -15.81 -1.96 -37.18
C VAL A 124 -15.53 -0.66 -37.94
N MET A 125 -16.38 -0.31 -38.89
CA MET A 125 -16.24 0.95 -39.65
C MET A 125 -16.35 2.14 -38.70
N SER A 126 -15.34 3.00 -38.73
CA SER A 126 -15.38 4.27 -38.00
C SER A 126 -16.55 5.10 -38.50
N LYS A 127 -17.44 5.52 -37.58
CA LYS A 127 -18.45 6.51 -37.91
C LYS A 127 -17.74 7.84 -38.11
N ILE A 128 -17.88 8.44 -39.29
CA ILE A 128 -17.35 9.77 -39.58
C ILE A 128 -17.98 10.74 -38.58
N SER A 129 -17.19 11.26 -37.65
CA SER A 129 -17.66 12.28 -36.71
C SER A 129 -18.05 13.53 -37.51
N PRO A 130 -19.25 14.11 -37.29
CA PRO A 130 -19.68 15.29 -38.03
C PRO A 130 -18.70 16.44 -37.82
N ARG A 131 -18.34 17.13 -38.91
CA ARG A 131 -17.32 18.20 -38.97
C ARG A 131 -17.54 19.33 -37.94
N ASN A 132 -18.76 19.47 -37.42
CA ASN A 132 -19.16 20.53 -36.48
C ASN A 132 -19.05 20.14 -34.99
N HIS A 133 -18.43 19.00 -34.65
CA HIS A 133 -18.28 18.56 -33.25
C HIS A 133 -17.34 19.46 -32.43
N PHE A 134 -16.43 20.19 -33.09
CA PHE A 134 -15.45 21.06 -32.44
C PHE A 134 -15.94 22.50 -32.20
N GLY A 135 -17.22 22.79 -32.49
CA GLY A 135 -17.76 24.16 -32.44
C GLY A 135 -18.02 24.73 -31.05
N ARG A 136 -17.94 23.94 -29.98
CA ARG A 136 -18.19 24.40 -28.59
C ARG A 136 -17.23 23.71 -27.61
N PRO A 137 -16.14 24.38 -27.21
CA PRO A 137 -15.15 23.82 -26.30
C PRO A 137 -15.52 23.96 -24.80
N PHE A 138 -16.73 24.42 -24.47
CA PHE A 138 -17.26 24.56 -23.10
C PHE A 138 -18.78 24.48 -23.10
#